data_AF-A0A950NQN4-F1
#
_entry.id   AF-A0A950NQN4-F1
#
_cell.length_a   1.000
_cell.length_b   1.000
_cell.length_c   1.000
_cell.angle_alpha   90.00
_cell.angle_beta   90.00
_cell.angle_gamma   90.00
#
_symmetry.space_group_name_H-M   'P 1'
#
loop_
_entity.id
_entity.type
_entity.pdbx_description
1 polymer ?
#
loop_
_entity_poly.entity_id
_entity_poly.type
_entity_poly.pdbx_seq_one_letter_code
_entity_poly.pdbx_strand_id
1 'polypeptide(L)'
;MSMLSCAQVRNFAPELALGVLGGADRAEVLMHIDRCPACRAHINELSETADALSLLAPEAEPPVGFERRVLHAMGVERHRGWRAAVFSRWAAVAAVAGLLVAGSVVGTLAGLGIIGGHHSRISTEYVQAIEKMGGTSLKAAPMVTPDNKRTGEAFAFQGKRPWVLVTVDYTTMPSGTYEVLLDDTKGPHSVGSITVADGHGMLGAPAPVGGAEANAVRVVDAQNHLMCEAFFSS
;
A
#
# COMPACT_ATOMS: atom_id res chain seq x y z
N MET A 1 -10.70 -18.89 3.34
CA MET A 1 -11.00 -19.60 2.08
C MET A 1 -11.04 -18.56 0.97
N SER A 2 -10.53 -18.84 -0.23
CA SER A 2 -10.54 -17.85 -1.32
C SER A 2 -11.93 -17.90 -1.93
N MET A 3 -12.49 -16.73 -2.24
CA MET A 3 -13.82 -16.64 -2.85
C MET A 3 -13.78 -16.73 -4.38
N LEU A 4 -12.57 -16.74 -4.98
CA LEU A 4 -12.39 -16.82 -6.43
C LEU A 4 -12.42 -18.27 -6.94
N SER A 5 -13.19 -18.47 -8.02
CA SER A 5 -13.11 -19.67 -8.84
C SER A 5 -11.84 -19.71 -9.70
N CYS A 6 -11.44 -20.89 -10.17
CA CYS A 6 -10.30 -21.02 -11.10
C CYS A 6 -10.48 -20.20 -12.37
N ALA A 7 -11.72 -20.04 -12.86
CA ALA A 7 -12.02 -19.22 -14.04
C ALA A 7 -11.76 -17.73 -13.78
N GLN A 8 -12.19 -17.22 -12.62
CA GLN A 8 -11.91 -15.83 -12.22
C GLN A 8 -10.41 -15.59 -12.04
N VAL A 9 -9.68 -16.53 -11.41
CA VAL A 9 -8.22 -16.42 -11.27
C VAL A 9 -7.51 -16.40 -12.62
N ARG A 10 -7.97 -17.18 -13.60
CA ARG A 10 -7.40 -17.15 -14.95
C ARG A 10 -7.60 -15.81 -15.65
N ASN A 11 -8.71 -15.11 -15.38
CA ASN A 11 -8.94 -13.78 -15.94
C ASN A 11 -7.99 -12.73 -15.36
N PHE A 12 -7.56 -12.88 -14.09
CA PHE A 12 -6.59 -11.98 -13.45
C PHE A 12 -5.12 -12.36 -13.67
N ALA A 13 -4.86 -13.52 -14.31
CA ALA A 13 -3.53 -14.07 -14.42
C ALA A 13 -2.57 -13.19 -15.25
N PRO A 14 -2.98 -12.58 -16.38
CA PRO A 14 -2.11 -11.67 -17.13
C PRO A 14 -1.68 -10.44 -16.33
N GLU A 15 -2.61 -9.80 -15.63
CA GLU A 15 -2.37 -8.61 -14.82
C GLU A 15 -1.48 -8.93 -13.61
N LEU A 16 -1.68 -10.10 -13.01
CA LEU A 16 -0.82 -10.57 -11.92
C LEU A 16 0.61 -10.84 -12.43
N ALA A 17 0.75 -11.51 -13.58
CA ALA A 17 2.03 -11.85 -14.19
C ALA A 17 2.82 -10.59 -14.59
N LEU A 18 2.14 -9.56 -15.12
CA LEU A 18 2.75 -8.27 -15.47
C LEU A 18 2.98 -7.36 -14.25
N GLY A 19 2.56 -7.76 -13.05
CA GLY A 19 2.73 -6.99 -11.83
C GLY A 19 1.72 -5.84 -11.63
N VAL A 20 0.75 -5.66 -12.54
CA VAL A 20 -0.18 -4.51 -12.57
C VAL A 20 -1.52 -4.75 -11.85
N LEU A 21 -1.80 -5.98 -11.40
CA LEU A 21 -3.03 -6.30 -10.67
C LEU A 21 -3.15 -5.48 -9.37
N GLY A 22 -4.35 -5.01 -9.05
CA GLY A 22 -4.64 -4.26 -7.83
C GLY A 22 -4.37 -5.07 -6.55
N GLY A 23 -4.13 -4.39 -5.42
CA GLY A 23 -3.75 -5.03 -4.16
C GLY A 23 -4.80 -6.00 -3.59
N ALA A 24 -6.08 -5.62 -3.63
CA ALA A 24 -7.19 -6.44 -3.14
C ALA A 24 -7.35 -7.72 -3.98
N ASP A 25 -7.43 -7.58 -5.31
CA ASP A 25 -7.53 -8.72 -6.22
C ASP A 25 -6.29 -9.62 -6.15
N ARG A 26 -5.10 -9.02 -6.06
CA ARG A 26 -3.85 -9.77 -5.85
C ARG A 26 -3.93 -10.61 -4.58
N ALA A 27 -4.40 -10.08 -3.47
CA ALA A 27 -4.52 -10.85 -2.23
C ALA A 27 -5.44 -12.07 -2.39
N GLU A 28 -6.60 -11.90 -3.04
CA GLU A 28 -7.54 -13.00 -3.30
C GLU A 28 -6.96 -14.06 -4.26
N VAL A 29 -6.27 -13.64 -5.31
CA VAL A 29 -5.59 -14.57 -6.24
C VAL A 29 -4.47 -15.32 -5.53
N LEU A 30 -3.66 -14.64 -4.72
CA LEU A 30 -2.60 -15.26 -3.90
C LEU A 30 -3.17 -16.31 -2.95
N MET A 31 -4.29 -16.01 -2.28
CA MET A 31 -5.00 -16.96 -1.44
C MET A 31 -5.47 -18.19 -2.21
N HIS A 32 -5.87 -18.05 -3.47
CA HIS A 32 -6.29 -19.17 -4.32
C HIS A 32 -5.11 -20.04 -4.74
N ILE A 33 -4.04 -19.45 -5.30
CA ILE A 33 -2.89 -20.21 -5.82
C ILE A 33 -2.05 -20.89 -4.72
N ASP A 34 -2.18 -20.45 -3.47
CA ASP A 34 -1.64 -21.16 -2.31
C ASP A 34 -2.22 -22.59 -2.23
N ARG A 35 -3.47 -22.78 -2.66
CA ARG A 35 -4.20 -24.05 -2.56
C ARG A 35 -4.50 -24.73 -3.89
N CYS A 36 -4.34 -24.03 -5.02
CA CYS A 36 -4.60 -24.55 -6.37
C CYS A 36 -3.31 -24.61 -7.20
N PRO A 37 -2.68 -25.80 -7.36
CA PRO A 37 -1.45 -25.93 -8.13
C PRO A 37 -1.63 -25.66 -9.63
N ALA A 38 -2.82 -25.91 -10.19
CA ALA A 38 -3.10 -25.65 -11.60
C ALA A 38 -3.09 -24.15 -11.94
N CYS A 39 -3.70 -23.31 -11.09
CA CYS A 39 -3.66 -21.86 -11.25
C CYS A 39 -2.26 -21.30 -10.97
N ARG A 40 -1.54 -21.88 -10.00
CA ARG A 40 -0.13 -21.53 -9.74
C ARG A 40 0.75 -21.77 -10.97
N ALA A 41 0.64 -22.95 -11.58
CA ALA A 41 1.40 -23.29 -12.78
C ALA A 41 1.09 -22.34 -13.95
N HIS A 42 -0.19 -22.01 -14.16
CA HIS A 42 -0.60 -21.09 -15.21
C HIS A 42 -0.05 -19.67 -15.02
N ILE A 43 -0.08 -19.14 -13.80
CA ILE A 43 0.49 -17.82 -13.50
C ILE A 43 2.01 -17.83 -13.69
N ASN A 44 2.69 -18.89 -13.26
CA ASN A 44 4.15 -19.02 -13.46
C ASN A 44 4.52 -19.02 -14.95
N GLU A 45 3.79 -19.74 -15.80
CA GLU A 45 4.01 -19.76 -17.26
C GLU A 45 3.88 -18.34 -17.88
N LEU A 46 2.90 -17.57 -17.43
CA LEU A 46 2.73 -16.18 -17.85
C LEU A 46 3.84 -15.26 -17.31
N SER A 47 4.26 -15.44 -16.06
CA SER A 47 5.37 -14.69 -15.46
C SER A 47 6.69 -14.95 -16.18
N GLU A 48 6.99 -16.20 -16.52
CA GLU A 48 8.17 -16.55 -17.33
C GLU A 48 8.15 -15.87 -18.70
N THR A 49 6.96 -15.76 -19.32
CA THR A 49 6.79 -15.02 -20.58
C THR A 49 7.05 -13.52 -20.39
N ALA A 50 6.52 -12.91 -19.32
CA ALA A 50 6.75 -11.50 -19.01
C ALA A 50 8.23 -11.19 -18.74
N ASP A 51 8.93 -12.07 -18.03
CA ASP A 51 10.37 -11.96 -17.78
C ASP A 51 11.17 -12.07 -19.09
N ALA A 52 10.81 -13.00 -19.98
CA ALA A 52 11.45 -13.15 -21.28
C ALA A 52 11.28 -11.91 -22.17
N LEU A 53 10.10 -11.27 -22.15
CA LEU A 53 9.86 -10.03 -22.87
C LEU A 53 10.73 -8.87 -22.35
N SER A 54 11.06 -8.86 -21.05
CA SER A 54 11.91 -7.83 -20.46
C SER A 54 13.35 -7.86 -21.00
N LEU A 55 13.81 -9.02 -21.47
CA LEU A 55 15.12 -9.17 -22.13
C LEU A 55 15.19 -8.52 -23.51
N LEU A 56 14.04 -8.18 -24.10
CA LEU A 56 13.97 -7.47 -25.39
C LEU A 56 14.05 -5.95 -25.21
N ALA A 57 13.94 -5.45 -23.98
CA ALA A 57 14.04 -4.03 -23.70
C ALA A 57 15.49 -3.53 -23.91
N PRO A 58 15.69 -2.28 -24.36
CA PRO A 58 17.02 -1.68 -24.42
C PRO A 58 17.69 -1.66 -23.04
N GLU A 59 18.99 -1.97 -23.01
CA GLU A 59 19.80 -1.85 -21.81
C GLU A 59 19.87 -0.38 -21.36
N ALA A 60 19.66 -0.13 -20.07
CA ALA A 60 19.67 1.20 -19.47
C ALA A 60 20.56 1.20 -18.23
N GLU A 61 21.63 2.01 -18.28
CA GLU A 61 22.58 2.12 -17.17
C GLU A 61 21.93 2.78 -15.94
N PRO A 62 22.03 2.16 -14.74
CA PRO A 62 21.49 2.76 -13.52
C PRO A 62 22.28 4.02 -13.12
N PRO A 63 21.65 5.00 -12.44
CA PRO A 63 22.36 6.21 -12.00
C PRO A 63 23.52 5.90 -11.06
N VAL A 64 24.58 6.69 -11.14
CA VAL A 64 25.78 6.53 -10.31
C VAL A 64 25.46 6.31 -8.82
N GLY A 65 26.11 5.31 -8.24
CA GLY A 65 25.92 4.92 -6.84
C GLY A 65 24.62 4.19 -6.51
N PHE A 66 23.84 3.74 -7.51
CA PHE A 66 22.66 2.89 -7.31
C PHE A 66 23.01 1.62 -6.53
N GLU A 67 24.03 0.89 -6.95
CA GLU A 67 24.49 -0.34 -6.30
C GLU A 67 24.76 -0.13 -4.80
N ARG A 68 25.52 0.92 -4.47
CA ARG A 68 25.80 1.27 -3.07
C ARG A 68 24.54 1.59 -2.27
N ARG A 69 23.56 2.29 -2.86
CA ARG A 69 22.27 2.56 -2.19
C ARG A 69 21.48 1.28 -1.94
N VAL A 70 21.46 0.35 -2.90
CA VAL A 70 20.77 -0.94 -2.79
C VAL A 70 21.44 -1.82 -1.73
N LEU A 71 22.77 -1.97 -1.75
CA LEU A 71 23.51 -2.75 -0.75
C LEU A 71 23.31 -2.22 0.67
N HIS A 72 23.31 -0.90 0.84
CA HIS A 72 23.03 -0.27 2.13
C HIS A 72 21.57 -0.51 2.57
N ALA A 73 20.60 -0.41 1.66
CA ALA A 73 19.19 -0.66 1.96
C ALA A 73 18.89 -2.13 2.34
N MET A 74 19.58 -3.08 1.72
CA MET A 74 19.50 -4.51 2.07
C MET A 74 20.18 -4.84 3.41
N GLY A 75 20.89 -3.89 4.04
CA GLY A 75 21.52 -4.08 5.34
C GLY A 75 22.75 -4.99 5.34
N VAL A 76 23.29 -5.31 4.15
CA VAL A 76 24.43 -6.23 3.97
C VAL A 76 25.71 -5.67 4.64
N GLU A 77 25.78 -4.37 4.89
CA GLU A 77 26.93 -3.70 5.54
C GLU A 77 26.85 -3.64 7.09
N ARG A 78 25.73 -4.02 7.74
CA ARG A 78 25.47 -3.67 9.16
C ARG A 78 25.82 -4.72 10.24
N HIS A 79 26.61 -5.75 9.93
CA HIS A 79 26.98 -6.78 10.92
C HIS A 79 28.43 -6.66 11.42
N ARG A 80 28.69 -5.79 12.41
CA ARG A 80 29.84 -5.97 13.33
C ARG A 80 29.71 -5.30 14.71
N GLY A 81 28.88 -4.27 14.87
CA GLY A 81 28.81 -3.50 16.13
C GLY A 81 27.67 -3.83 17.10
N TRP A 82 26.55 -4.40 16.63
CA TRP A 82 25.32 -4.48 17.46
C TRP A 82 25.43 -5.48 18.62
N ARG A 83 26.20 -6.56 18.47
CA ARG A 83 26.35 -7.57 19.53
C ARG A 83 27.13 -7.03 20.74
N ALA A 84 28.06 -6.09 20.57
CA ALA A 84 28.84 -5.55 21.70
C ALA A 84 28.03 -4.63 22.63
N ALA A 85 27.09 -3.85 22.08
CA ALA A 85 26.30 -2.89 22.85
C ALA A 85 25.14 -3.54 23.63
N VAL A 86 24.57 -4.63 23.11
CA VAL A 86 23.44 -5.31 23.77
C VAL A 86 23.92 -6.15 24.97
N PHE A 87 25.08 -6.82 24.90
CA PHE A 87 25.56 -7.63 26.04
C PHE A 87 26.00 -6.81 27.27
N SER A 88 26.42 -5.55 27.10
CA SER A 88 26.80 -4.65 28.21
C SER A 88 25.62 -4.29 29.12
N ARG A 89 24.40 -4.19 28.56
CA ARG A 89 23.20 -3.75 29.31
C ARG A 89 22.48 -4.88 30.04
N TRP A 90 22.76 -6.14 29.68
CA TRP A 90 22.11 -7.32 30.27
C TRP A 90 22.95 -7.99 31.36
N ALA A 91 24.25 -7.68 31.45
CA ALA A 91 25.09 -8.08 32.58
C ALA A 91 24.68 -7.41 33.91
N ALA A 92 23.94 -6.30 33.86
CA ALA A 92 23.53 -5.56 35.05
C ALA A 92 22.15 -5.96 35.63
N VAL A 93 21.39 -6.84 34.98
CA VAL A 93 20.01 -7.21 35.40
C VAL A 93 19.87 -8.66 35.86
N ALA A 94 20.92 -9.50 35.71
CA ALA A 94 20.89 -10.91 36.09
C ALA A 94 21.20 -11.21 37.57
N ALA A 95 20.93 -10.28 38.50
CA ALA A 95 21.16 -10.50 39.93
C ALA A 95 19.88 -10.62 40.79
N VAL A 96 18.68 -10.31 40.27
CA VAL A 96 17.45 -10.41 41.08
C VAL A 96 16.27 -10.84 40.20
N ALA A 97 15.97 -12.14 40.19
CA ALA A 97 14.61 -12.73 40.04
C ALA A 97 14.72 -14.22 39.66
N GLY A 98 15.31 -15.02 40.54
CA GLY A 98 14.92 -16.43 40.66
C GLY A 98 13.63 -16.51 41.47
N LEU A 99 12.76 -17.49 41.14
CA LEU A 99 11.37 -17.71 41.59
C LEU A 99 10.36 -16.77 40.91
N LEU A 100 9.39 -17.22 40.11
CA LEU A 100 8.49 -18.36 40.31
C LEU A 100 8.07 -19.02 38.98
N VAL A 101 8.01 -20.35 39.00
CA VAL A 101 7.39 -21.23 38.00
C VAL A 101 5.93 -21.50 38.41
N ALA A 102 5.00 -21.52 37.44
CA ALA A 102 3.92 -22.52 37.25
C ALA A 102 2.52 -21.97 36.88
N GLY A 103 1.92 -22.59 35.84
CA GLY A 103 0.47 -22.65 35.54
C GLY A 103 -0.03 -21.60 34.54
N SER A 104 -0.81 -21.87 33.50
CA SER A 104 -1.52 -23.08 33.03
C SER A 104 -2.07 -22.82 31.61
N VAL A 105 -2.36 -23.89 30.89
CA VAL A 105 -2.76 -24.00 29.48
C VAL A 105 -4.30 -24.11 29.35
N VAL A 106 -4.90 -23.42 28.35
CA VAL A 106 -6.19 -23.67 27.60
C VAL A 106 -7.52 -23.65 28.40
N GLY A 107 -8.68 -23.13 27.95
CA GLY A 107 -9.11 -22.45 26.73
C GLY A 107 -10.65 -22.18 26.71
N THR A 108 -11.06 -21.28 25.81
CA THR A 108 -12.36 -21.07 25.12
C THR A 108 -13.69 -20.79 25.87
N LEU A 109 -14.36 -19.68 25.47
CA LEU A 109 -15.73 -19.55 24.91
C LEU A 109 -16.06 -18.04 24.73
N ALA A 110 -16.04 -17.47 23.52
CA ALA A 110 -17.16 -17.31 22.56
C ALA A 110 -18.27 -16.32 22.99
N GLY A 111 -18.48 -15.24 22.22
CA GLY A 111 -19.71 -14.42 22.34
C GLY A 111 -19.74 -13.03 21.68
N LEU A 112 -20.05 -12.99 20.38
CA LEU A 112 -20.76 -11.96 19.60
C LEU A 112 -20.29 -10.49 19.51
N GLY A 113 -20.12 -10.03 18.26
CA GLY A 113 -20.13 -8.62 17.86
C GLY A 113 -19.82 -8.40 16.38
N ILE A 114 -20.61 -8.97 15.45
CA ILE A 114 -20.57 -8.64 14.02
C ILE A 114 -21.47 -7.42 13.79
N ILE A 115 -20.88 -6.28 13.43
CA ILE A 115 -21.52 -5.27 12.58
C ILE A 115 -20.49 -4.88 11.52
N GLY A 116 -20.91 -4.97 10.26
CA GLY A 116 -20.08 -4.82 9.07
C GLY A 116 -19.39 -3.47 8.96
N GLY A 117 -18.12 -3.54 8.59
CA GLY A 117 -17.32 -2.46 8.06
C GLY A 117 -16.05 -3.11 7.52
N HIS A 118 -15.83 -3.04 6.22
CA HIS A 118 -14.55 -3.43 5.62
C HIS A 118 -13.47 -2.51 6.21
N HIS A 119 -12.80 -3.05 7.23
CA HIS A 119 -11.79 -2.35 8.01
C HIS A 119 -10.47 -2.41 7.22
N SER A 120 -10.30 -1.55 6.22
CA SER A 120 -8.96 -1.33 5.63
C SER A 120 -8.10 -0.58 6.63
N ARG A 121 -7.50 -1.34 7.56
CA ARG A 121 -6.37 -0.88 8.37
C ARG A 121 -5.11 -1.07 7.54
N ILE A 122 -4.71 -0.05 6.79
CA ILE A 122 -3.27 0.15 6.59
C ILE A 122 -2.72 0.55 7.97
N SER A 123 -1.94 -0.36 8.56
CA SER A 123 -1.39 -0.14 9.89
C SER A 123 -0.46 1.08 9.87
N THR A 124 -0.50 1.87 10.93
CA THR A 124 0.40 3.00 11.19
C THR A 124 1.89 2.63 10.98
N GLU A 125 2.21 1.34 11.06
CA GLU A 125 3.53 0.76 10.79
C GLU A 125 3.98 0.88 9.33
N TYR A 126 3.07 0.84 8.36
CA TYR A 126 3.41 0.98 6.93
C TYR A 126 3.77 2.43 6.59
N VAL A 127 3.04 3.41 7.17
CA VAL A 127 3.36 4.85 7.06
C VAL A 127 4.73 5.14 7.68
N GLN A 128 5.03 4.54 8.84
CA GLN A 128 6.33 4.67 9.52
C GLN A 128 7.50 4.02 8.75
N ALA A 129 7.24 2.99 7.95
CA ALA A 129 8.26 2.36 7.11
C ALA A 129 8.69 3.30 5.96
N ILE A 130 7.78 4.13 5.44
CA ILE A 130 8.07 5.05 4.33
C ILE A 130 8.78 6.31 4.82
N GLU A 131 8.44 6.82 6.01
CA GLU A 131 9.21 7.90 6.66
C GLU A 131 10.70 7.55 6.82
N LYS A 132 11.00 6.27 7.08
CA LYS A 132 12.39 5.78 7.24
C LYS A 132 13.18 5.66 5.93
N MET A 133 12.54 5.76 4.75
CA MET A 133 13.19 5.61 3.44
C MET A 133 13.66 6.92 2.78
N GLY A 134 13.61 8.05 3.49
CA GLY A 134 14.27 9.30 3.08
C GLY A 134 13.42 10.28 2.24
N GLY A 135 12.10 10.21 2.37
CA GLY A 135 11.18 11.28 1.94
C GLY A 135 10.72 12.10 3.13
N THR A 136 10.81 13.43 3.05
CA THR A 136 10.65 14.29 4.23
C THR A 136 9.20 14.45 4.74
N SER A 137 8.19 14.03 3.99
CA SER A 137 6.84 13.79 4.52
C SER A 137 6.00 13.00 3.52
N LEU A 138 5.63 11.76 3.88
CA LEU A 138 4.49 11.08 3.28
C LEU A 138 3.29 11.35 4.18
N LYS A 139 2.25 11.99 3.66
CA LYS A 139 0.99 12.14 4.36
C LYS A 139 -0.01 11.10 3.84
N ALA A 140 -0.76 10.51 4.75
CA ALA A 140 -1.84 9.59 4.44
C ALA A 140 -3.10 10.08 5.16
N ALA A 141 -4.22 10.07 4.46
CA ALA A 141 -5.50 10.46 5.02
C ALA A 141 -6.63 9.60 4.43
N PRO A 142 -7.66 9.26 5.24
CA PRO A 142 -8.82 8.56 4.72
C PRO A 142 -9.61 9.46 3.78
N MET A 143 -10.05 8.91 2.64
CA MET A 143 -11.05 9.55 1.80
C MET A 143 -12.42 9.36 2.46
N VAL A 144 -13.19 10.43 2.59
CA VAL A 144 -14.53 10.43 3.15
C VAL A 144 -15.51 11.12 2.20
N THR A 145 -16.72 10.57 2.08
CA THR A 145 -17.83 11.24 1.41
C THR A 145 -18.35 12.43 2.23
N PRO A 146 -19.18 13.31 1.63
CA PRO A 146 -19.89 14.35 2.37
C PRO A 146 -20.77 13.85 3.54
N ASP A 147 -21.26 12.60 3.48
CA ASP A 147 -21.97 11.95 4.59
C ASP A 147 -21.04 11.22 5.59
N ASN A 148 -19.74 11.57 5.57
CA ASN A 148 -18.70 11.08 6.47
C ASN A 148 -18.50 9.55 6.44
N LYS A 149 -18.76 8.93 5.29
CA LYS A 149 -18.46 7.51 5.07
C LYS A 149 -17.09 7.39 4.41
N ARG A 150 -16.28 6.49 4.94
CA ARG A 150 -14.94 6.25 4.40
C ARG A 150 -15.03 5.53 3.05
N THR A 151 -14.35 6.06 2.05
CA THR A 151 -14.41 5.58 0.66
C THR A 151 -13.07 5.13 0.10
N GLY A 152 -11.99 5.22 0.87
CA GLY A 152 -10.66 4.82 0.43
C GLY A 152 -9.56 5.58 1.18
N GLU A 153 -8.41 5.71 0.53
CA GLU A 153 -7.22 6.39 1.08
C GLU A 153 -6.55 7.27 0.03
N ALA A 154 -6.07 8.43 0.47
CA ALA A 154 -5.19 9.30 -0.29
C ALA A 154 -3.81 9.36 0.37
N PHE A 155 -2.78 9.38 -0.48
CA PHE A 155 -1.39 9.55 -0.10
C PHE A 155 -0.79 10.72 -0.86
N ALA A 156 -0.05 11.57 -0.16
CA ALA A 156 0.70 12.67 -0.76
C ALA A 156 2.16 12.60 -0.32
N PHE A 157 3.07 12.52 -1.29
CA PHE A 157 4.50 12.50 -1.05
C PHE A 157 5.15 13.83 -1.44
N GLN A 158 5.87 14.45 -0.50
CA GLN A 158 6.46 15.78 -0.67
C GLN A 158 8.00 15.71 -0.72
N GLY A 159 8.54 15.05 -1.75
CA GLY A 159 9.98 14.90 -1.95
C GLY A 159 10.51 15.54 -3.23
N LYS A 160 11.69 15.09 -3.69
CA LYS A 160 12.31 15.55 -4.96
C LYS A 160 11.45 15.31 -6.20
N ARG A 161 10.53 14.35 -6.12
CA ARG A 161 9.53 14.02 -7.14
C ARG A 161 8.20 13.85 -6.42
N PRO A 162 7.41 14.93 -6.26
CA PRO A 162 6.18 14.85 -5.50
C PRO A 162 5.13 14.08 -6.32
N TRP A 163 4.32 13.28 -5.64
CA TRP A 163 3.27 12.46 -6.25
C TRP A 163 2.10 12.30 -5.30
N VAL A 164 0.94 12.02 -5.88
CA VAL A 164 -0.29 11.68 -5.16
C VAL A 164 -0.77 10.32 -5.63
N LEU A 165 -1.23 9.50 -4.69
CA LEU A 165 -1.92 8.26 -4.95
C LEU A 165 -3.29 8.32 -4.28
N VAL A 166 -4.34 8.09 -5.06
CA VAL A 166 -5.72 8.01 -4.58
C VAL A 166 -6.25 6.62 -4.86
N THR A 167 -6.88 6.05 -3.85
CA THR A 167 -7.61 4.78 -3.95
C THR A 167 -9.06 5.03 -3.55
N VAL A 168 -9.96 4.48 -4.35
CA VAL A 168 -11.39 4.41 -4.05
C VAL A 168 -11.72 2.93 -3.87
N ASP A 169 -12.29 2.61 -2.71
CA ASP A 169 -12.79 1.29 -2.35
C ASP A 169 -14.13 1.47 -1.63
N TYR A 170 -15.17 1.71 -2.44
CA TYR A 170 -16.50 2.00 -1.96
C TYR A 170 -17.55 1.58 -2.98
N THR A 171 -18.18 0.42 -2.73
CA THR A 171 -19.13 -0.23 -3.65
C THR A 171 -20.38 0.59 -3.99
N THR A 172 -20.69 1.65 -3.22
CA THR A 172 -21.81 2.53 -3.55
C THR A 172 -21.41 3.74 -4.40
N MET A 173 -20.12 3.91 -4.70
CA MET A 173 -19.67 4.90 -5.67
C MET A 173 -20.02 4.41 -7.08
N PRO A 174 -20.73 5.20 -7.90
CA PRO A 174 -21.08 4.79 -9.24
C PRO A 174 -19.83 4.52 -10.10
N SER A 175 -19.94 3.57 -11.02
CA SER A 175 -18.91 3.37 -12.04
C SER A 175 -18.86 4.59 -12.96
N GLY A 176 -17.66 5.10 -13.25
CA GLY A 176 -17.48 6.32 -14.02
C GLY A 176 -16.06 6.87 -13.94
N THR A 177 -15.83 7.94 -14.69
CA THR A 177 -14.57 8.69 -14.63
C THR A 177 -14.77 9.94 -13.81
N TYR A 178 -13.89 10.15 -12.84
CA TYR A 178 -13.90 11.26 -11.90
C TYR A 178 -12.60 12.04 -12.04
N GLU A 179 -12.65 13.33 -11.76
CA GLU A 179 -11.46 14.18 -11.71
C GLU A 179 -10.89 14.19 -10.30
N VAL A 180 -9.57 14.13 -10.19
CA VAL A 180 -8.85 14.20 -8.92
C VAL A 180 -8.17 15.56 -8.83
N LEU A 181 -8.50 16.29 -7.77
CA LEU A 181 -7.94 17.59 -7.45
C LEU A 181 -7.04 17.47 -6.23
N LEU A 182 -5.87 18.11 -6.29
CA LEU A 182 -4.98 18.32 -5.15
C LEU A 182 -5.10 19.77 -4.71
N ASP A 183 -5.49 19.98 -3.46
CA ASP A 183 -5.53 21.31 -2.85
C ASP A 183 -4.19 21.58 -2.15
N ASP A 184 -3.53 22.66 -2.59
CA ASP A 184 -2.32 23.18 -1.98
C ASP A 184 -2.53 24.62 -1.49
N THR A 185 -1.46 25.32 -1.09
CA THR A 185 -1.53 26.71 -0.61
C THR A 185 -1.91 27.72 -1.70
N LYS A 186 -1.85 27.36 -2.98
CA LYS A 186 -2.21 28.18 -4.14
C LYS A 186 -3.63 27.87 -4.65
N GLY A 187 -4.24 26.78 -4.18
CA GLY A 187 -5.60 26.36 -4.51
C GLY A 187 -5.68 24.94 -5.08
N PRO A 188 -6.84 24.56 -5.64
CA PRO A 188 -7.00 23.27 -6.31
C PRO A 188 -6.26 23.21 -7.64
N HIS A 189 -5.58 22.09 -7.85
CA HIS A 189 -4.98 21.74 -9.14
C HIS A 189 -5.45 20.36 -9.56
N SER A 190 -5.83 20.22 -10.84
CA SER A 190 -6.13 18.91 -11.40
C SER A 190 -4.86 18.08 -11.49
N VAL A 191 -4.90 16.84 -10.97
CA VAL A 191 -3.79 15.89 -11.03
C VAL A 191 -4.07 14.71 -11.96
N GLY A 192 -5.29 14.62 -12.50
CA GLY A 192 -5.68 13.60 -13.46
C GLY A 192 -7.09 13.08 -13.22
N SER A 193 -7.48 12.07 -14.00
CA SER A 193 -8.77 11.40 -13.85
C SER A 193 -8.61 9.98 -13.35
N ILE A 194 -9.51 9.57 -12.44
CA ILE A 194 -9.61 8.23 -11.90
C ILE A 194 -10.84 7.54 -12.52
N THR A 195 -10.65 6.35 -13.06
CA THR A 195 -11.77 5.50 -13.47
C THR A 195 -12.14 4.58 -12.30
N VAL A 196 -13.39 4.66 -11.88
CA VAL A 196 -13.98 3.78 -10.86
C VAL A 196 -14.86 2.76 -11.57
N ALA A 197 -14.64 1.48 -11.30
CA ALA A 197 -15.45 0.36 -11.77
C ALA A 197 -15.87 -0.49 -10.56
N ASP A 198 -17.16 -0.75 -10.42
CA ASP A 198 -17.75 -1.53 -9.32
C ASP A 198 -17.36 -1.01 -7.92
N GLY A 199 -17.18 0.31 -7.82
CA GLY A 199 -16.77 0.98 -6.58
C GLY A 199 -15.27 0.94 -6.28
N HIS A 200 -14.46 0.45 -7.21
CA HIS A 200 -13.01 0.39 -7.07
C HIS A 200 -12.31 1.26 -8.10
N GLY A 201 -11.30 2.02 -7.69
CA GLY A 201 -10.51 2.84 -8.60
C GLY A 201 -9.17 3.23 -7.98
N MET A 202 -8.17 3.47 -8.82
CA MET A 202 -6.86 3.95 -8.37
C MET A 202 -6.27 4.95 -9.36
N LEU A 203 -5.71 6.04 -8.84
CA LEU A 203 -4.93 7.00 -9.61
C LEU A 203 -3.62 7.29 -8.89
N GLY A 204 -2.50 7.03 -9.56
CA GLY A 204 -1.19 7.57 -9.18
C GLY A 204 -0.78 8.65 -10.17
N ALA A 205 -0.48 9.85 -9.70
CA ALA A 205 -0.10 10.97 -10.56
C ALA A 205 1.06 11.79 -9.96
N PRO A 206 1.95 12.37 -10.79
CA PRO A 206 2.86 13.40 -10.34
C PRO A 206 2.07 14.57 -9.74
N ALA A 207 2.50 15.08 -8.59
CA ALA A 207 1.88 16.27 -8.02
C ALA A 207 2.48 17.52 -8.68
N PRO A 208 1.68 18.59 -8.89
CA PRO A 208 2.15 19.86 -9.41
C PRO A 208 3.38 20.36 -8.63
N VAL A 209 4.44 20.70 -9.37
CA VAL A 209 5.75 21.02 -8.82
C VAL A 209 5.69 22.42 -8.20
N GLY A 210 5.76 22.51 -6.87
CA GLY A 210 5.68 23.83 -6.25
C GLY A 210 5.74 23.92 -4.74
N GLY A 211 6.41 23.01 -4.02
CA GLY A 211 6.80 23.17 -2.60
C GLY A 211 5.67 23.44 -1.60
N ALA A 212 4.42 23.44 -2.03
CA ALA A 212 3.26 23.69 -1.20
C ALA A 212 2.85 22.37 -0.56
N GLU A 213 2.64 22.41 0.74
CA GLU A 213 2.07 21.30 1.49
C GLU A 213 0.72 20.91 0.86
N ALA A 214 0.60 19.65 0.46
CA ALA A 214 -0.69 19.09 0.11
C ALA A 214 -1.60 19.15 1.34
N ASN A 215 -2.70 19.90 1.25
CA ASN A 215 -3.66 20.10 2.32
C ASN A 215 -4.82 19.11 2.22
N ALA A 216 -5.32 18.90 1.00
CA ALA A 216 -6.41 17.97 0.76
C ALA A 216 -6.34 17.36 -0.64
N VAL A 217 -7.00 16.23 -0.81
CA VAL A 217 -7.28 15.61 -2.10
C VAL A 217 -8.78 15.46 -2.24
N ARG A 218 -9.33 15.82 -3.40
CA ARG A 218 -10.76 15.73 -3.70
C ARG A 218 -10.98 14.94 -4.96
N VAL A 219 -12.02 14.10 -4.96
CA VAL A 219 -12.52 13.39 -6.14
C VAL A 219 -13.87 13.99 -6.49
N VAL A 220 -13.99 14.50 -7.71
CA VAL A 220 -15.20 15.20 -8.19
C VAL A 220 -15.75 14.56 -9.45
N ASP A 221 -17.06 14.65 -9.65
CA ASP A 221 -17.71 14.22 -10.89
C ASP A 221 -17.54 15.24 -12.03
N ALA A 222 -18.06 14.93 -13.21
CA ALA A 222 -18.00 15.81 -14.38
C ALA A 222 -18.78 17.13 -14.21
N GLN A 223 -19.63 17.24 -13.21
CA GLN A 223 -20.36 18.45 -12.82
C GLN A 223 -19.65 19.20 -11.67
N ASN A 224 -18.45 18.76 -11.28
CA ASN A 224 -17.66 19.29 -10.18
C ASN A 224 -18.35 19.13 -8.81
N HIS A 225 -19.22 18.13 -8.64
CA HIS A 225 -19.73 17.74 -7.34
C HIS A 225 -18.72 16.88 -6.60
N LEU A 226 -18.57 17.15 -5.30
CA LEU A 226 -17.67 16.39 -4.44
C LEU A 226 -18.21 14.98 -4.18
N MET A 227 -17.44 13.97 -4.59
CA MET A 227 -17.74 12.57 -4.31
C MET A 227 -17.10 12.13 -2.99
N CYS A 228 -15.82 12.44 -2.82
CA CYS A 228 -15.10 12.22 -1.57
C CYS A 228 -13.85 13.10 -1.47
N GLU A 229 -13.39 13.35 -0.25
CA GLU A 229 -12.20 14.14 0.06
C GLU A 229 -11.37 13.53 1.18
N ALA A 230 -10.08 13.83 1.20
CA ALA A 230 -9.17 13.51 2.29
C ALA A 230 -8.42 14.78 2.68
N PHE A 231 -8.38 15.08 3.98
CA PHE A 231 -7.59 16.18 4.54
C PHE A 231 -6.32 15.62 5.17
N PHE A 232 -5.17 16.14 4.73
CA PHE A 232 -3.90 15.82 5.34
C PHE A 232 -3.66 16.77 6.52
N SER A 233 -3.61 16.23 7.73
CA SER A 233 -3.23 17.03 8.91
C SER A 233 -1.81 17.58 8.74
N SER A 234 -1.62 18.84 9.12
CA SER A 234 -0.32 19.50 9.26
C SER A 234 0.45 18.99 10.47
#